data_AF-A0A1H5L6P9-F1
#
_entry.id   AF-A0A1H5L6P9-F1
#
_cell.length_a   1.000
_cell.length_b   1.000
_cell.length_c   1.000
_cell.angle_alpha   90.00
_cell.angle_beta   90.00
_cell.angle_gamma   90.00
#
_symmetry.space_group_name_H-M   'P 1'
#
loop_
_entity.id
_entity.type
_entity.pdbx_description
1 polymer ?
#
loop_
_entity_poly.entity_id
_entity_poly.type
_entity_poly.pdbx_seq_one_letter_code
_entity_poly.pdbx_strand_id
1 'polypeptide(L)' 'MATSKGFETLMRAAGKAAARLAKDHAPDIATKTPVVTMLDPIELGALDVWITVQPDPKPSRPEAIRRLLAEALVRK' A
#
# COMPACT_ATOMS: atom_id res chain seq x y z
N MET A 1 -40.62 -0.18 -15.57
CA MET A 1 -39.65 -1.28 -15.75
C MET A 1 -38.36 -0.70 -16.33
N ALA A 2 -37.27 -0.66 -15.57
CA ALA A 2 -35.97 -0.31 -16.14
C ALA A 2 -35.62 -1.38 -17.19
N THR A 3 -35.42 -0.96 -18.45
CA THR A 3 -35.10 -1.88 -19.54
C THR A 3 -33.72 -2.50 -19.29
N SER A 4 -33.54 -3.78 -19.60
CA SER A 4 -32.28 -4.52 -19.44
C SER A 4 -31.07 -3.78 -20.04
N LYS A 5 -31.31 -3.03 -21.13
CA LYS A 5 -30.32 -2.19 -21.82
C LYS A 5 -29.83 -1.00 -20.98
N GLY A 6 -30.70 -0.43 -20.14
CA GLY A 6 -30.34 0.65 -19.21
C GLY A 6 -29.42 0.17 -18.09
N PHE A 7 -29.72 -1.01 -17.53
CA PHE A 7 -28.87 -1.65 -16.52
C PHE A 7 -27.49 -2.03 -17.10
N GLU A 8 -27.45 -2.61 -18.29
CA GLU A 8 -26.19 -2.98 -18.95
C GLU A 8 -25.27 -1.77 -19.18
N THR A 9 -25.85 -0.64 -19.59
CA THR A 9 -25.10 0.61 -19.82
C THR A 9 -24.51 1.16 -18.52
N LEU A 10 -25.30 1.12 -17.43
CA LEU A 10 -24.83 1.51 -16.10
C LEU A 10 -23.71 0.60 -15.60
N MET A 11 -23.86 -0.71 -15.74
CA MET A 11 -22.83 -1.67 -15.31
C MET A 11 -21.53 -1.52 -16.10
N ARG A 12 -21.62 -1.26 -17.41
CA ARG A 12 -20.44 -0.96 -18.24
C ARG A 12 -19.76 0.34 -17.82
N ALA A 13 -20.54 1.39 -17.51
CA ALA A 13 -20.00 2.66 -17.03
C ALA A 13 -19.33 2.51 -15.65
N ALA A 14 -19.94 1.77 -14.73
CA ALA A 14 -19.41 1.46 -13.41
C ALA A 14 -18.09 0.68 -13.52
N GLY A 15 -18.04 -0.36 -14.37
CA GLY A 15 -16.80 -1.11 -14.63
C GLY A 15 -15.68 -0.24 -15.18
N LYS A 16 -16.00 0.69 -16.10
CA LYS A 16 -15.02 1.63 -16.65
C LYS A 16 -14.50 2.62 -15.59
N ALA A 17 -15.36 3.06 -14.67
CA ALA A 17 -14.96 3.91 -13.55
C ALA A 17 -14.06 3.15 -12.56
N ALA A 18 -14.42 1.91 -12.21
CA ALA A 18 -13.61 1.04 -11.35
C ALA A 18 -12.22 0.77 -11.96
N ALA A 19 -12.13 0.53 -13.26
CA ALA A 19 -10.86 0.31 -13.95
C ALA A 19 -9.96 1.56 -13.93
N ARG A 20 -10.53 2.76 -14.02
CA ARG A 20 -9.78 4.02 -13.88
C ARG A 20 -9.25 4.19 -12.47
N LEU A 21 -10.10 3.97 -11.47
CA LEU A 21 -9.71 4.03 -10.06
C LEU A 21 -8.59 3.02 -9.75
N ALA A 22 -8.69 1.80 -10.28
CA ALA A 22 -7.66 0.77 -10.12
C ALA A 22 -6.35 1.11 -10.83
N LYS A 23 -6.38 1.89 -11.91
CA LYS A 23 -5.18 2.39 -12.58
C LYS A 23 -4.55 3.56 -11.82
N ASP A 24 -5.37 4.49 -11.35
CA ASP A 24 -4.92 5.69 -10.62
C ASP A 24 -4.45 5.35 -9.19
N HIS A 25 -4.95 4.26 -8.62
CA HIS A 25 -4.54 3.71 -7.33
C HIS A 25 -3.81 2.37 -7.49
N ALA A 26 -3.35 2.04 -8.69
CA ALA A 26 -2.46 0.91 -8.88
C ALA A 26 -1.27 1.16 -7.96
N PRO A 27 -0.99 0.26 -7.00
CA PRO A 27 0.18 0.44 -6.16
C PRO A 27 1.39 0.59 -7.08
N ASP A 28 2.33 1.44 -6.68
CA ASP A 28 3.58 1.68 -7.40
C ASP A 28 4.54 0.48 -7.26
N ILE A 29 4.01 -0.72 -7.49
CA ILE A 29 4.73 -1.99 -7.55
C ILE A 29 5.44 -2.15 -8.89
N ALA A 30 5.03 -1.41 -9.93
CA ALA A 30 5.66 -1.47 -11.24
C ALA A 30 7.07 -0.85 -11.25
N THR A 31 7.35 0.13 -10.37
CA THR A 31 8.66 0.80 -10.30
C THR A 31 9.54 0.32 -9.14
N LYS A 32 8.99 -0.46 -8.21
CA LYS A 32 9.66 -0.88 -6.97
C LYS A 32 9.92 -2.38 -6.96
N THR A 33 11.15 -2.77 -6.68
CA THR A 33 11.52 -4.18 -6.50
C THR A 33 11.08 -4.66 -5.10
N PRO A 34 10.27 -5.72 -5.00
CA PRO A 34 9.88 -6.25 -3.70
C PRO A 34 11.07 -6.91 -3.01
N VAL A 35 11.23 -6.63 -1.72
CA VAL A 35 12.15 -7.34 -0.83
C VAL A 35 11.29 -8.11 0.17
N VAL A 36 11.35 -9.44 0.10
CA VAL A 36 10.62 -10.33 1.01
C VAL A 36 11.62 -10.87 2.03
N THR A 37 11.32 -10.69 3.31
CA THR A 37 12.17 -11.13 4.42
C THR A 37 11.30 -11.72 5.50
N MET A 38 11.79 -12.79 6.14
CA MET A 38 11.17 -13.36 7.32
C MET A 38 11.80 -12.71 8.54
N LEU A 39 10.96 -12.16 9.43
CA LEU A 39 11.38 -11.65 10.72
C LEU A 39 10.95 -12.63 11.79
N ASP A 40 11.81 -12.86 12.78
CA ASP A 40 11.40 -13.57 13.98
C ASP A 40 10.42 -12.72 14.83
N PRO A 41 9.73 -13.31 15.82
CA PRO A 41 8.76 -12.58 16.64
C PRO A 41 9.36 -11.40 17.42
N ILE A 42 10.63 -11.47 17.81
CA ILE A 42 11.33 -10.41 18.54
C ILE A 42 11.62 -9.25 17.60
N GLU A 43 12.15 -9.53 16.41
CA GLU A 43 12.42 -8.54 15.37
C GLU A 43 11.13 -7.82 14.93
N LEU A 44 10.06 -8.57 14.71
CA LEU A 44 8.75 -8.01 14.37
C LEU A 44 8.20 -7.16 15.52
N GLY A 45 8.32 -7.63 16.76
CA GLY A 45 7.92 -6.88 17.94
C GLY A 45 8.69 -5.57 18.10
N ALA A 46 10.00 -5.59 17.85
CA ALA A 46 10.84 -4.40 17.88
C ALA A 46 10.42 -3.37 16.82
N LEU A 47 10.10 -3.83 15.60
CA LEU A 47 9.57 -2.95 14.55
C LEU A 47 8.23 -2.33 14.95
N ASP A 48 7.31 -3.11 15.50
CA ASP A 48 5.99 -2.63 15.91
C ASP A 48 6.12 -1.62 17.08
N VAL A 49 7.01 -1.87 18.06
CA VAL A 49 7.32 -0.91 19.13
C VAL A 49 7.88 0.40 18.56
N TRP A 50 8.84 0.30 17.63
CA TRP A 50 9.39 1.48 16.96
C TRP A 50 8.31 2.30 16.23
N ILE A 51 7.33 1.65 15.60
CA ILE A 51 6.18 2.32 14.94
C ILE A 51 5.30 3.04 15.97
N THR A 52 5.10 2.46 17.17
CA THR A 52 4.17 3.04 18.15
C THR A 52 4.59 4.39 18.70
N VAL A 53 5.89 4.67 18.72
CA VAL A 53 6.47 5.93 19.25
C VAL A 53 6.63 7.03 18.18
N GLN A 54 6.27 6.74 16.92
CA GLN A 54 6.34 7.73 15.83
C GLN A 54 5.20 8.76 15.91
N PRO A 55 5.41 9.99 15.43
CA PRO A 55 4.37 11.00 15.36
C PRO A 55 3.24 10.59 14.40
N ASP A 56 2.04 11.11 14.66
CA ASP A 56 0.91 10.91 13.77
C ASP A 56 1.06 11.68 12.44
N PRO A 57 0.66 11.10 11.30
CA PRO A 57 0.16 9.73 11.16
C PRO A 57 1.29 8.70 11.28
N LYS A 58 1.05 7.65 12.09
CA LYS A 58 2.01 6.55 12.28
C LYS A 58 2.38 5.89 10.94
N PRO A 59 3.67 5.59 10.69
CA PRO A 59 4.09 4.94 9.46
C PRO A 59 3.56 3.50 9.40
N SER A 60 3.21 3.05 8.20
CA SER A 60 2.96 1.63 7.94
C SER A 60 4.26 0.83 8.02
N ARG A 61 4.20 -0.50 8.16
CA ARG A 61 5.40 -1.35 8.23
C ARG A 61 6.36 -1.15 7.04
N PRO A 62 5.90 -1.13 5.77
CA PRO A 62 6.80 -0.86 4.63
C PRO A 62 7.43 0.53 4.67
N GLU A 63 6.74 1.51 5.25
CA GLU A 63 7.26 2.87 5.41
C GLU A 63 8.30 2.95 6.54
N ALA A 64 8.03 2.27 7.66
CA ALA A 64 8.97 2.15 8.78
C ALA A 64 10.31 1.54 8.34
N ILE A 65 10.26 0.43 7.59
CA ILE A 65 11.46 -0.20 7.04
C ILE A 65 12.24 0.75 6.12
N ARG A 66 11.55 1.52 5.25
CA ARG A 66 12.22 2.50 4.38
C ARG A 66 12.92 3.60 5.17
N ARG A 67 12.30 4.10 6.23
CA ARG A 67 12.89 5.13 7.10
C ARG A 67 14.11 4.61 7.83
N LEU A 68 14.00 3.44 8.44
CA LEU A 68 15.12 2.79 9.13
C LEU A 68 16.28 2.48 8.17
N LEU A 69 15.97 2.01 6.96
CA LEU A 69 16.98 1.77 5.93
C LEU A 69 17.68 3.07 5.51
N ALA A 70 16.92 4.15 5.30
CA ALA A 70 17.49 5.46 4.98
C ALA A 70 18.40 5.97 6.11
N GLU A 71 17.97 5.88 7.37
CA GLU A 71 18.79 6.27 8.52
C GLU A 71 20.07 5.43 8.64
N ALA A 72 19.98 4.12 8.43
CA ALA A 72 21.13 3.22 8.51
C ALA A 72 22.15 3.45 7.39
N LEU A 73 21.67 3.72 6.16
CA LEU A 73 22.55 3.90 5.00
C LEU A 73 23.15 5.31 4.89
N VAL A 74 22.55 6.32 5.53
CA VAL A 74 23.10 7.69 5.59
C VAL A 74 24.24 7.79 6.62
N ARG A 75 24.24 6.95 7.66
CA ARG A 75 25.32 6.85 8.64
C ARG A 75 26.52 6.11 8.01
N LYS A 76 27.32 6.81 7.22
CA LYS A 76 28.63 6.35 6.74
C LYS A 76 29.76 7.02 7.52
#